data_AF-A0A7R9WKM6-F1
#
_entry.id   AF-A0A7R9WKM6-F1
#
_cell.length_a   1.000
_cell.length_b   1.000
_cell.length_c   1.000
_cell.angle_alpha   90.00
_cell.angle_beta   90.00
_cell.angle_gamma   90.00
#
_symmetry.space_group_name_H-M   'P 1'
#
loop_
_entity.id
_entity.type
_entity.pdbx_description
1 polymer ?
#
loop_
_entity_poly.entity_id
_entity_poly.type
_entity_poly.pdbx_seq_one_letter_code
_entity_poly.pdbx_strand_id
1 'polypeptide(L)'
;QCDSREDCAEAALSELGEDDVDVDNFLQAFAFYAVTLNMDSPMQGGKNYYLANAGGRGGSKRWSIVPYDLDNALSGIGAGICSEECQPKMVRWSVLRPTCQDVHTSQLAGPFLSRLDLRDRYLTHVRTIVDIMSDPDFVREIE
;
A
#
# COMPACT_ATOMS: atom_id res chain seq x y z
N GLN A 1 -19.28 18.00 5.02
CA GLN A 1 -18.94 18.27 3.61
C GLN A 1 -17.50 18.74 3.62
N CYS A 2 -16.64 18.08 2.86
CA CYS A 2 -15.23 18.48 2.70
C CYS A 2 -15.08 19.23 1.37
N ASP A 3 -14.11 20.15 1.32
CA ASP A 3 -13.97 21.13 0.24
C ASP A 3 -13.23 20.57 -0.99
N SER A 4 -12.49 19.47 -0.82
CA SER A 4 -11.81 18.73 -1.90
C SER A 4 -11.77 17.21 -1.65
N ARG A 5 -11.35 16.45 -2.66
CA ARG A 5 -11.15 14.98 -2.53
C ARG A 5 -10.01 14.64 -1.56
N GLU A 6 -8.98 15.48 -1.51
CA GLU A 6 -7.87 15.36 -0.57
C GLU A 6 -8.39 15.56 0.85
N ASP A 7 -9.16 16.64 1.10
CA ASP A 7 -9.76 16.90 2.41
C ASP A 7 -10.68 15.75 2.88
N CYS A 8 -11.44 15.16 1.95
CA CYS A 8 -12.30 14.02 2.29
C CYS A 8 -11.51 12.75 2.61
N ALA A 9 -10.40 12.49 1.92
CA ALA A 9 -9.55 11.35 2.23
C ALA A 9 -8.91 11.52 3.62
N GLU A 10 -8.36 12.70 3.91
CA GLU A 10 -7.76 13.00 5.22
C GLU A 10 -8.78 12.92 6.37
N ALA A 11 -10.00 13.40 6.14
CA ALA A 11 -11.09 13.33 7.12
C ALA A 11 -11.49 11.87 7.44
N ALA A 12 -11.47 10.97 6.45
CA ALA A 12 -11.87 9.57 6.65
C ALA A 12 -10.95 8.82 7.64
N LEU A 13 -9.64 9.09 7.63
CA LEU A 13 -8.73 8.54 8.65
C LEU A 13 -8.91 9.21 10.01
N SER A 14 -9.37 10.46 10.04
CA SER A 14 -9.68 11.14 11.31
C SER A 14 -10.97 10.58 11.94
N GLU A 15 -11.89 10.05 11.14
CA GLU A 15 -13.10 9.34 11.60
C GLU A 15 -12.80 7.90 12.06
N LEU A 16 -11.87 7.21 11.39
CA LEU A 16 -11.28 5.94 11.83
C LEU A 16 -10.16 6.24 12.82
N GLY A 17 -10.49 6.49 14.09
CA GLY A 17 -9.50 6.92 15.09
C GLY A 17 -8.18 6.14 15.02
N GLU A 18 -7.05 6.80 15.24
CA GLU A 18 -5.71 6.16 15.17
C GLU A 18 -5.55 4.97 16.14
N ASP A 19 -6.51 4.79 17.06
CA ASP A 19 -6.63 3.65 17.97
C ASP A 19 -7.38 2.43 17.41
N ASP A 20 -8.04 2.57 16.26
CA ASP A 20 -8.79 1.51 15.58
C ASP A 20 -7.96 0.79 14.51
N VAL A 21 -6.93 1.45 13.97
CA VAL A 21 -6.10 0.92 12.87
C VAL A 21 -4.61 0.97 13.20
N ASP A 22 -3.87 -0.05 12.79
CA ASP A 22 -2.42 -0.06 12.90
C ASP A 22 -1.85 0.67 11.68
N VAL A 23 -1.75 2.00 11.82
CA VAL A 23 -1.29 2.88 10.74
C VAL A 23 0.05 2.43 10.17
N ASP A 24 0.99 1.99 11.01
CA ASP A 24 2.31 1.61 10.51
C ASP A 24 2.26 0.35 9.66
N ASN A 25 1.49 -0.66 10.11
CA ASN A 25 1.26 -1.87 9.34
C ASN A 25 0.61 -1.57 7.96
N PHE A 26 -0.39 -0.69 7.91
CA PHE A 26 -1.00 -0.28 6.63
C PHE A 26 0.00 0.40 5.70
N LEU A 27 0.79 1.36 6.22
CA LEU A 27 1.81 2.05 5.43
C LEU A 27 2.90 1.09 4.93
N GLN A 28 3.31 0.12 5.75
CA GLN A 28 4.28 -0.90 5.38
C GLN A 28 3.73 -1.81 4.27
N ALA A 29 2.46 -2.24 4.37
CA ALA A 29 1.82 -3.04 3.33
C ALA A 29 1.65 -2.26 2.02
N PHE A 30 1.27 -0.98 2.07
CA PHE A 30 1.19 -0.12 0.88
C PHE A 30 2.56 0.06 0.24
N ALA A 31 3.62 0.24 1.04
CA ALA A 31 5.00 0.30 0.55
C ALA A 31 5.40 -1.01 -0.14
N PHE A 32 5.06 -2.15 0.45
CA PHE A 32 5.27 -3.46 -0.16
C PHE A 32 4.58 -3.57 -1.52
N TYR A 33 3.27 -3.32 -1.60
CA TYR A 33 2.53 -3.38 -2.86
C TYR A 33 3.08 -2.43 -3.93
N ALA A 34 3.52 -1.23 -3.53
CA ALA A 34 4.10 -0.25 -4.44
C ALA A 34 5.47 -0.70 -4.98
N VAL A 35 6.35 -1.24 -4.13
CA VAL A 35 7.68 -1.72 -4.54
C VAL A 35 7.54 -2.97 -5.41
N THR A 36 6.65 -3.89 -5.04
CA THR A 36 6.42 -5.11 -5.82
C THR A 36 5.52 -4.89 -7.03
N LEU A 37 5.07 -3.66 -7.31
CA LEU A 37 4.15 -3.33 -8.41
C LEU A 37 2.92 -4.22 -8.44
N ASN A 38 2.43 -4.66 -7.27
CA ASN A 38 1.29 -5.55 -7.19
C ASN A 38 0.00 -4.73 -7.22
N MET A 39 -0.56 -4.59 -8.43
CA MET A 39 -1.79 -3.84 -8.69
C MET A 39 -3.06 -4.68 -8.55
N ASP A 40 -2.99 -5.98 -8.27
CA ASP A 40 -4.17 -6.75 -7.84
C ASP A 40 -4.20 -6.74 -6.32
N SER A 41 -4.46 -5.58 -5.73
CA SER A 41 -4.22 -5.34 -4.31
C SER A 41 -5.19 -4.29 -3.77
N PRO A 42 -5.10 -3.87 -2.51
CA PRO A 42 -5.83 -2.68 -2.07
C PRO A 42 -5.41 -1.39 -2.81
N MET A 43 -4.23 -1.38 -3.45
CA MET A 43 -3.77 -0.24 -4.25
C MET A 43 -4.55 -0.10 -5.56
N GLN A 44 -5.10 -1.21 -6.07
CA GLN A 44 -6.03 -1.21 -7.20
C GLN A 44 -6.84 -2.51 -7.23
N GLY A 45 -8.15 -2.41 -7.48
CA GLY A 45 -9.02 -3.58 -7.63
C GLY A 45 -9.54 -4.15 -6.31
N GLY A 46 -8.91 -3.81 -5.18
CA GLY A 46 -9.45 -4.06 -3.84
C GLY A 46 -9.46 -5.54 -3.46
N LYS A 47 -8.48 -6.31 -3.94
CA LYS A 47 -8.36 -7.76 -3.72
C LYS A 47 -7.05 -8.12 -3.01
N ASN A 48 -6.88 -9.41 -2.70
CA ASN A 48 -5.61 -10.02 -2.28
C ASN A 48 -5.04 -9.44 -0.97
N TYR A 49 -5.94 -9.25 0.00
CA TYR A 49 -5.61 -8.94 1.38
C TYR A 49 -6.68 -9.47 2.34
N TYR A 50 -6.29 -9.64 3.59
CA TYR A 50 -7.20 -9.78 4.72
C TYR A 50 -7.10 -8.57 5.64
N LEU A 51 -8.19 -8.26 6.34
CA LEU A 51 -8.17 -7.41 7.52
C LEU A 51 -8.20 -8.29 8.75
N ALA A 52 -7.20 -8.14 9.61
CA ALA A 52 -7.05 -8.91 10.83
C ALA A 52 -7.16 -8.01 12.06
N ASN A 53 -7.87 -8.49 13.08
CA ASN A 53 -7.95 -7.85 14.38
C ASN A 53 -7.86 -8.95 15.44
N ALA A 54 -6.90 -8.84 16.36
CA ALA A 54 -6.63 -9.90 17.33
C ALA A 54 -7.66 -9.95 18.48
N GLY A 55 -8.61 -9.01 18.57
CA GLY A 55 -9.81 -9.08 19.41
C GLY A 55 -9.61 -9.15 20.94
N GLY A 56 -8.37 -9.30 21.43
CA GLY A 56 -8.01 -9.27 22.84
C GLY A 56 -7.87 -10.64 23.53
N ARG A 57 -6.62 -11.12 23.63
CA ARG A 57 -5.89 -11.45 24.88
C ARG A 57 -4.39 -11.35 24.53
N GLY A 58 -3.77 -10.20 24.83
CA GLY A 58 -2.34 -9.94 24.59
C GLY A 58 -1.96 -9.34 23.22
N GLY A 59 -2.90 -9.18 22.29
CA GLY A 59 -2.68 -8.54 20.98
C GLY A 59 -3.29 -7.15 20.86
N SER A 60 -2.82 -6.36 19.88
CA SER A 60 -3.40 -5.07 19.52
C SER A 60 -4.88 -5.23 19.12
N LYS A 61 -5.72 -4.30 19.58
CA LYS A 61 -7.14 -4.20 19.13
C LYS A 61 -7.27 -3.42 17.81
N ARG A 62 -6.14 -3.02 17.22
CA ARG A 62 -6.11 -2.28 15.97
C ARG A 62 -6.24 -3.24 14.80
N TRP A 63 -6.99 -2.83 13.78
CA TRP A 63 -7.05 -3.52 12.51
C TRP A 63 -5.71 -3.41 11.80
N SER A 64 -5.27 -4.52 11.23
CA SER A 64 -4.07 -4.62 10.41
C SER A 64 -4.45 -5.23 9.06
N ILE A 65 -3.67 -4.90 8.05
CA ILE A 65 -3.77 -5.51 6.72
C ILE A 65 -2.73 -6.61 6.57
N VAL A 66 -3.17 -7.73 6.01
CA VAL A 66 -2.32 -8.89 5.73
C VAL A 66 -2.36 -9.16 4.24
N PRO A 67 -1.23 -8.99 3.52
CA PRO A 67 -1.16 -9.33 2.11
C PRO A 67 -1.44 -10.83 1.88
N TYR A 68 -2.16 -11.12 0.81
CA TYR A 68 -2.49 -12.48 0.38
C TYR A 68 -2.32 -12.57 -1.14
N ASP A 69 -2.26 -13.79 -1.69
CA ASP A 69 -2.25 -14.07 -3.13
C ASP A 69 -1.35 -13.12 -3.96
N LEU A 70 -0.04 -13.28 -3.78
CA LEU A 70 0.98 -12.39 -4.34
C LEU A 70 1.60 -12.94 -5.63
N ASP A 71 0.91 -13.85 -6.31
CA ASP A 71 1.37 -14.51 -7.53
C ASP A 71 1.61 -13.53 -8.70
N ASN A 72 0.92 -12.39 -8.68
CA ASN A 72 1.08 -11.30 -9.65
C ASN A 72 2.04 -10.19 -9.20
N ALA A 73 2.71 -10.34 -8.06
CA ALA A 73 3.75 -9.41 -7.64
C ALA A 73 4.94 -9.45 -8.62
N LEU A 74 5.49 -8.28 -8.95
CA LEU A 74 6.58 -8.08 -9.90
C LEU A 74 6.32 -8.71 -11.29
N SER A 75 5.05 -8.91 -11.64
CA SER A 75 4.63 -9.54 -12.89
C SER A 75 4.00 -8.52 -13.84
N GLY A 76 4.22 -8.68 -15.15
CA GLY A 76 3.60 -7.85 -16.19
C GLY A 76 2.07 -7.91 -16.17
N ILE A 77 1.49 -9.00 -15.65
CA ILE A 77 0.05 -9.22 -15.53
C ILE A 77 -0.55 -8.20 -14.56
N GLY A 78 0.11 -7.97 -13.42
CA GLY A 78 -0.33 -7.00 -12.41
C GLY A 78 -0.54 -5.60 -13.00
N ALA A 79 0.44 -5.07 -13.72
CA ALA A 79 0.31 -3.73 -14.29
C ALA A 79 -0.79 -3.59 -15.36
N GLY A 80 -1.20 -4.69 -15.99
CA GLY A 80 -2.32 -4.70 -16.94
C GLY A 80 -3.67 -4.37 -16.32
N ILE A 81 -3.79 -4.46 -14.99
CA ILE A 81 -5.02 -4.16 -14.24
C ILE A 81 -5.37 -2.67 -14.31
N CYS A 82 -4.37 -1.79 -14.40
CA CYS A 82 -4.60 -0.36 -14.63
C CYS A 82 -5.06 -0.07 -16.06
N SER A 83 -4.37 -0.68 -17.03
CA SER A 83 -4.62 -0.61 -18.48
C SER A 83 -3.62 -1.53 -19.20
N GLU A 84 -3.96 -2.07 -20.36
CA GLU A 84 -3.04 -2.85 -21.18
C GLU A 84 -1.77 -2.07 -21.55
N GLU A 85 -1.88 -0.74 -21.74
CA GLU A 85 -0.74 0.12 -22.06
C GLU A 85 0.29 0.26 -20.93
N CYS A 86 -0.08 -0.13 -19.71
CA CYS A 86 0.76 -0.07 -18.52
C CYS A 86 1.71 -1.28 -18.41
N GLN A 87 1.35 -2.43 -18.98
CA GLN A 87 2.15 -3.66 -18.92
C GLN A 87 3.63 -3.46 -19.35
N PRO A 88 3.96 -2.81 -20.48
CA PRO A 88 5.35 -2.61 -20.86
C PRO A 88 6.07 -1.50 -20.08
N LYS A 89 5.37 -0.74 -19.23
CA LYS A 89 5.88 0.47 -18.56
C LYS A 89 6.05 0.29 -17.05
N MET A 90 5.96 -0.93 -16.53
CA MET A 90 6.05 -1.24 -15.09
C MET A 90 7.22 -0.58 -14.38
N VAL A 91 8.42 -0.65 -14.96
CA VAL A 91 9.64 -0.07 -14.38
C VAL A 91 9.60 1.46 -14.25
N ARG A 92 8.62 2.12 -14.87
CA ARG A 92 8.42 3.58 -14.79
C ARG A 92 7.34 3.97 -13.78
N TRP A 93 6.70 3.00 -13.13
CA TRP A 93 5.66 3.29 -12.17
C TRP A 93 6.23 4.04 -10.96
N SER A 94 5.56 5.13 -10.58
CA SER A 94 6.04 5.95 -9.48
C SER A 94 5.51 5.42 -8.16
N VAL A 95 6.40 5.16 -7.21
CA VAL A 95 6.03 4.88 -5.81
C VAL A 95 5.33 6.08 -5.14
N LEU A 96 5.43 7.28 -5.70
CA LEU A 96 4.67 8.46 -5.23
C LEU A 96 3.22 8.46 -5.72
N ARG A 97 2.90 7.62 -6.71
CA ARG A 97 1.54 7.41 -7.23
C ARG A 97 1.27 5.90 -7.35
N PRO A 98 1.17 5.20 -6.21
CA PRO A 98 1.14 3.74 -6.20
C PRO A 98 -0.21 3.13 -6.59
N THR A 99 -1.20 3.96 -6.94
CA THR A 99 -2.54 3.57 -7.41
C THR A 99 -2.68 3.83 -8.92
N CYS A 100 -3.59 3.14 -9.62
CA CYS A 100 -3.82 3.40 -11.05
C CYS A 100 -4.46 4.75 -11.32
N GLN A 101 -5.37 5.15 -10.44
CA GLN A 101 -6.03 6.44 -10.45
C GLN A 101 -5.40 7.35 -9.39
N ASP A 102 -5.93 8.55 -9.25
CA ASP A 102 -5.59 9.45 -8.16
C ASP A 102 -5.75 8.76 -6.79
N VAL A 103 -4.73 8.83 -5.94
CA VAL A 103 -4.69 8.15 -4.64
C VAL A 103 -5.83 8.61 -3.72
N HIS A 104 -6.27 9.87 -3.84
CA HIS A 104 -7.38 10.44 -3.07
C HIS A 104 -8.72 9.77 -3.41
N THR A 105 -8.80 9.04 -4.53
CA THR A 105 -10.00 8.27 -4.91
C THR A 105 -10.02 6.85 -4.34
N SER A 106 -8.89 6.36 -3.80
CA SER A 106 -8.83 5.07 -3.13
C SER A 106 -9.44 5.17 -1.74
N GLN A 107 -10.48 4.38 -1.47
CA GLN A 107 -11.12 4.34 -0.15
C GLN A 107 -10.17 3.80 0.94
N LEU A 108 -9.23 2.92 0.58
CA LEU A 108 -8.31 2.33 1.54
C LEU A 108 -6.97 3.06 1.60
N ALA A 109 -6.35 3.36 0.47
CA ALA A 109 -5.02 3.98 0.45
C ALA A 109 -5.08 5.51 0.59
N GLY A 110 -6.15 6.14 0.08
CA GLY A 110 -6.33 7.58 0.10
C GLY A 110 -6.21 8.19 1.50
N PRO A 111 -6.94 7.69 2.52
CA PRO A 111 -6.91 8.27 3.86
C PRO A 111 -5.51 8.30 4.51
N PHE A 112 -4.65 7.36 4.15
CA PHE A 112 -3.29 7.28 4.66
C PHE A 112 -2.31 8.10 3.82
N LEU A 113 -2.34 7.95 2.50
CA LEU A 113 -1.32 8.52 1.62
C LEU A 113 -1.60 9.98 1.21
N SER A 114 -2.79 10.51 1.52
CA SER A 114 -3.10 11.93 1.34
C SER A 114 -2.35 12.80 2.36
N ARG A 115 -2.24 12.33 3.60
CA ARG A 115 -1.55 13.04 4.69
C ARG A 115 -0.04 13.05 4.48
N LEU A 116 0.58 14.24 4.54
CA LEU A 116 2.01 14.41 4.32
C LEU A 116 2.89 13.66 5.34
N ASP A 117 2.54 13.70 6.62
CA ASP A 117 3.28 13.03 7.69
C ASP A 117 3.30 11.50 7.53
N LEU A 118 2.18 10.93 7.08
CA LEU A 118 2.07 9.49 6.82
C LEU A 118 2.74 9.11 5.50
N ARG A 119 2.73 10.00 4.50
CA ARG A 119 3.45 9.81 3.23
C ARG A 119 4.97 9.72 3.46
N ASP A 120 5.53 10.52 4.35
CA ASP A 120 6.96 10.45 4.69
C ASP A 120 7.34 9.11 5.37
N ARG A 121 6.46 8.61 6.25
CA ARG A 121 6.62 7.28 6.86
C ARG A 121 6.51 6.16 5.83
N TYR A 122 5.54 6.23 4.93
CA TYR A 122 5.42 5.32 3.79
C TYR A 122 6.70 5.31 2.94
N LEU A 123 7.27 6.48 2.62
CA LEU A 123 8.51 6.55 1.84
C LEU A 123 9.72 5.99 2.58
N THR A 124 9.72 6.05 3.91
CA THR A 124 10.72 5.37 4.73
C THR A 124 10.61 3.86 4.56
N HIS A 125 9.40 3.29 4.65
CA HIS A 125 9.16 1.87 4.40
C HIS A 125 9.54 1.45 2.98
N VAL A 126 9.23 2.26 1.96
CA VAL A 126 9.64 2.01 0.57
C VAL A 126 11.16 1.89 0.46
N ARG A 127 11.90 2.85 1.05
CA ARG A 127 13.38 2.81 1.04
C ARG A 127 13.91 1.57 1.73
N THR A 128 13.41 1.25 2.92
CA THR A 128 13.81 0.05 3.67
C THR A 128 13.62 -1.23 2.86
N ILE A 129 12.47 -1.39 2.18
CA ILE A 129 12.19 -2.57 1.37
C ILE A 129 13.14 -2.63 0.16
N VAL A 130 13.35 -1.50 -0.53
CA VAL A 130 14.28 -1.44 -1.67
C VAL A 130 15.71 -1.78 -1.23
N ASP A 131 16.16 -1.24 -0.10
CA ASP A 131 17.48 -1.51 0.44
C ASP A 131 17.67 -3.01 0.71
N ILE A 132 16.70 -3.66 1.39
CA ILE A 132 16.72 -5.11 1.64
C ILE A 132 16.72 -5.91 0.33
N MET A 133 15.83 -5.59 -0.61
CA MET A 133 15.71 -6.33 -1.87
C MET A 133 16.89 -6.11 -2.81
N SER A 134 17.68 -5.05 -2.60
CA SER A 134 18.90 -4.75 -3.35
C SER A 134 20.17 -5.21 -2.65
N ASP A 135 20.06 -5.75 -1.43
CA ASP A 135 21.19 -6.26 -0.67
C ASP A 135 21.76 -7.52 -1.37
N PRO A 136 23.04 -7.51 -1.78
CA PRO A 136 23.64 -8.64 -2.48
C PRO A 136 23.69 -9.94 -1.67
N ASP A 137 23.73 -9.86 -0.34
CA ASP A 137 23.74 -11.02 0.54
C ASP A 137 22.34 -11.62 0.60
N PHE A 138 21.30 -10.79 0.71
CA PHE A 138 19.91 -11.24 0.62
C PHE A 138 19.59 -11.86 -0.73
N VAL A 139 19.97 -11.21 -1.84
CA VAL A 139 19.74 -11.72 -3.19
C VAL A 139 20.37 -13.11 -3.38
N ARG A 140 21.59 -13.33 -2.87
CA ARG A 140 22.26 -14.65 -2.93
C ARG A 140 21.59 -15.73 -2.09
N GLU A 141 20.82 -15.37 -1.06
CA GLU A 141 20.10 -16.34 -0.22
C GLU A 141 18.84 -16.88 -0.92
N ILE A 142 18.23 -16.07 -1.79
CA ILE A 142 16.96 -16.39 -2.46
C ILE A 142 17.11 -16.91 -3.90
N GLU A 143 18.33 -16.88 -4.47
CA GLU A 143 18.72 -17.52 -5.74
C GLU A 143 19.13 -18.99 -5.56
#